data_AF-A0A919GL10-F1
#
_entry.id   AF-A0A919GL10-F1
#
_cell.length_a   1.000
_cell.length_b   1.000
_cell.length_c   1.000
_cell.angle_alpha   90.00
_cell.angle_beta   90.00
_cell.angle_gamma   90.00
#
_symmetry.space_group_name_H-M   'P 1'
#
loop_
_entity.id
_entity.type
_entity.pdbx_description
1 polymer ?
#
loop_
_entity_poly.entity_id
_entity_poly.type
_entity_poly.pdbx_seq_one_letter_code
_entity_poly.pdbx_strand_id
1 'polypeptide(L)'
;MKRRAWLTPGAVVAGSAGVVSYAAAGPQDGTGTFHSRTQRPVEVHDLAMTGDGGRTLARTGTEPFSLVDVSWTGATTELDGTAQVRTRSAATGEWSGWRTLETEGTRESSEPLWVGLGDGAEARLIAADGVVDRRGAEGT
;
A
#
# COMPACT_ATOMS: atom_id res chain seq x y z
N MET A 1 31.79 -32.08 -31.85
CA MET A 1 31.64 -31.06 -30.79
C MET A 1 30.15 -30.82 -30.54
N LYS A 2 29.61 -31.18 -29.36
CA LYS A 2 28.18 -31.10 -29.04
C LYS A 2 27.93 -29.90 -28.11
N ARG A 3 27.31 -28.85 -28.65
CA ARG A 3 26.94 -27.62 -27.93
C ARG A 3 25.61 -27.84 -27.22
N ARG A 4 25.64 -27.75 -25.89
CA ARG A 4 24.53 -27.97 -24.97
C ARG A 4 23.87 -26.61 -24.74
N ALA A 5 22.74 -26.35 -25.38
CA ALA A 5 21.94 -25.17 -25.11
C ALA A 5 21.12 -25.42 -23.85
N TRP A 6 21.44 -24.72 -22.76
CA TRP A 6 20.57 -24.63 -21.60
C TRP A 6 19.53 -23.56 -21.89
N LEU A 7 18.26 -23.95 -21.88
CA LEU A 7 17.14 -23.00 -21.87
C LEU A 7 16.97 -22.54 -20.42
N THR A 8 17.34 -21.29 -20.13
CA THR A 8 16.89 -20.61 -18.92
C THR A 8 15.40 -20.32 -19.07
N PRO A 9 14.52 -20.79 -18.17
CA PRO A 9 13.13 -20.36 -18.18
C PRO A 9 13.09 -18.87 -17.80
N GLY A 10 12.70 -18.02 -18.74
CA GLY A 10 12.31 -16.65 -18.43
C GLY A 10 10.92 -16.68 -17.80
N ALA A 11 10.86 -16.44 -16.50
CA ALA A 11 9.59 -16.20 -15.81
C ALA A 11 9.10 -14.79 -16.16
N VAL A 12 7.92 -14.69 -16.78
CA VAL A 12 7.21 -13.43 -16.94
C VAL A 12 6.60 -13.10 -15.57
N VAL A 13 7.16 -12.10 -14.88
CA VAL A 13 6.48 -11.50 -13.73
C VAL A 13 5.36 -10.62 -14.30
N ALA A 14 4.14 -11.12 -14.23
CA ALA A 14 2.95 -10.29 -14.39
C ALA A 14 2.89 -9.36 -13.18
N GLY A 15 3.23 -8.08 -13.36
CA GLY A 15 3.13 -7.08 -12.29
C GLY A 15 1.66 -6.80 -11.98
N SER A 16 1.19 -7.22 -10.82
CA SER A 16 -0.11 -6.81 -10.28
C SER A 16 -0.05 -5.35 -9.85
N ALA A 17 -0.87 -4.49 -10.46
CA ALA A 17 -0.98 -3.10 -10.02
C ALA A 17 -1.65 -3.05 -8.65
N GLY A 18 -0.95 -2.50 -7.66
CA GLY A 18 -1.43 -2.32 -6.30
C GLY A 18 -2.17 -0.99 -6.12
N VAL A 19 -3.04 -0.94 -5.12
CA VAL A 19 -3.74 0.25 -4.65
C VAL A 19 -3.66 0.28 -3.12
N VAL A 20 -3.45 1.44 -2.54
CA VAL A 20 -3.58 1.65 -1.09
C VAL A 20 -4.93 2.28 -0.81
N SER A 21 -5.78 1.58 -0.06
CA SER A 21 -7.08 2.08 0.36
C SER A 21 -6.99 2.60 1.79
N TYR A 22 -7.57 3.75 2.09
CA TYR A 22 -7.65 4.28 3.46
C TYR A 22 -9.05 4.78 3.77
N ALA A 23 -9.43 4.75 5.05
CA ALA A 23 -10.73 5.19 5.51
C ALA A 23 -10.64 6.51 6.31
N ALA A 24 -11.29 7.55 5.80
CA ALA A 24 -11.39 8.86 6.40
C ALA A 24 -12.76 9.10 7.06
N ALA A 25 -12.77 9.97 8.08
CA ALA A 25 -13.99 10.47 8.68
C ALA A 25 -14.15 11.95 8.28
N GLY A 26 -15.15 12.26 7.46
CA GLY A 26 -15.39 13.63 6.98
C GLY A 26 -15.79 14.61 8.09
N PRO A 27 -15.41 15.90 8.00
CA PRO A 27 -15.82 16.94 8.95
C PRO A 27 -17.33 17.25 8.84
N GLN A 28 -17.94 17.66 9.95
CA GLN A 28 -19.33 18.11 10.02
C GLN A 28 -19.34 19.65 10.03
N ASP A 29 -19.89 20.30 9.00
CA ASP A 29 -20.33 21.69 9.12
C ASP A 29 -21.72 21.70 9.79
N GLY A 30 -21.77 21.90 11.11
CA GLY A 30 -23.06 21.93 11.80
C GLY A 30 -23.01 22.25 13.29
N THR A 31 -23.32 23.50 13.63
CA THR A 31 -23.76 23.92 14.97
C THR A 31 -25.16 23.35 15.23
N GLY A 32 -25.28 22.28 16.02
CA GLY A 32 -26.60 21.73 16.33
C GLY A 32 -26.59 20.58 17.34
N THR A 33 -27.02 20.88 18.56
CA THR A 33 -27.71 20.06 19.56
C THR A 33 -27.55 18.53 19.49
N PHE A 34 -27.00 17.93 20.55
CA PHE A 34 -26.89 16.48 20.78
C PHE A 34 -28.12 15.66 20.35
N HIS A 35 -28.09 15.08 19.15
CA HIS A 35 -29.07 14.12 18.65
C HIS A 35 -28.33 12.95 18.03
N SER A 36 -28.44 11.77 18.65
CA SER A 36 -28.01 10.45 18.15
C SER A 36 -26.54 10.31 17.73
N ARG A 37 -25.91 9.16 18.00
CA ARG A 37 -24.68 8.77 17.30
C ARG A 37 -25.02 8.53 15.82
N THR A 38 -25.22 9.59 15.04
CA THR A 38 -25.26 9.52 13.58
C THR A 38 -23.94 8.88 13.20
N GLN A 39 -23.99 7.65 12.68
CA GLN A 39 -22.81 6.95 12.19
C GLN A 39 -22.14 7.90 11.20
N ARG A 40 -20.93 8.37 11.52
CA ARG A 40 -20.13 9.17 10.60
C ARG A 40 -19.99 8.35 9.31
N PRO A 41 -20.34 8.88 8.13
CA PRO A 41 -20.01 8.23 6.89
C PRO A 41 -18.51 7.98 6.89
N VAL A 42 -18.12 6.71 6.80
CA VAL A 42 -16.73 6.33 6.60
C VAL A 42 -16.52 6.37 5.09
N GLU A 43 -15.68 7.29 4.63
CA GLU A 43 -15.33 7.39 3.22
C GLU A 43 -14.04 6.60 2.99
N VAL A 44 -14.03 5.77 1.95
CA VAL A 44 -12.86 4.99 1.55
C VAL A 44 -12.25 5.66 0.32
N HIS A 45 -10.96 5.94 0.39
CA HIS A 45 -10.19 6.57 -0.68
C HIS A 45 -9.08 5.64 -1.14
N ASP A 46 -8.84 5.64 -2.44
CA ASP A 46 -7.85 4.79 -3.09
C ASP A 46 -6.68 5.61 -3.65
N LEU A 47 -5.47 5.17 -3.36
CA LEU A 47 -4.22 5.72 -3.89
C LEU A 47 -3.56 4.68 -4.78
N ALA A 48 -3.46 4.97 -6.08
CA ALA A 48 -2.81 4.08 -7.02
C ALA A 48 -1.31 3.92 -6.69
N MET A 49 -0.84 2.69 -6.60
CA MET A 49 0.59 2.40 -6.51
C MET A 49 1.19 2.46 -7.92
N THR A 50 2.40 2.99 -8.00
CA THR A 50 3.16 3.25 -9.22
C THR A 50 4.55 2.58 -9.13
N GLY A 51 5.40 2.76 -10.13
CA GLY A 51 6.71 2.08 -10.24
C GLY A 51 6.62 0.74 -10.98
N ASP A 52 7.74 0.01 -11.07
CA ASP A 52 7.81 -1.26 -11.82
C ASP A 52 6.77 -2.27 -11.32
N GLY A 53 5.77 -2.53 -12.17
CA GLY A 53 4.65 -3.40 -11.84
C GLY A 53 3.62 -2.81 -10.87
N GLY A 54 3.60 -1.49 -10.62
CA GLY A 54 2.60 -0.85 -9.74
C GLY A 54 2.77 -1.20 -8.26
N ARG A 55 4.01 -1.23 -7.78
CA ARG A 55 4.39 -1.82 -6.49
C ARG A 55 4.71 -0.81 -5.39
N THR A 56 4.69 0.48 -5.66
CA THR A 56 5.11 1.51 -4.70
C THR A 56 4.18 2.71 -4.65
N LEU A 57 3.87 3.18 -3.46
CA LEU A 57 3.25 4.48 -3.21
C LEU A 57 4.30 5.34 -2.52
N ALA A 58 4.74 6.41 -3.20
CA ALA A 58 5.62 7.41 -2.59
C ALA A 58 4.91 8.14 -1.45
N ARG A 59 5.66 8.86 -0.61
CA ARG A 59 5.09 9.69 0.48
C ARG A 59 4.02 10.63 -0.05
N THR A 60 2.77 10.32 0.26
CA THR A 60 1.61 11.03 -0.27
C THR A 60 0.81 11.59 0.90
N GLY A 61 0.50 12.88 0.83
CA GLY A 61 -0.43 13.51 1.78
C GLY A 61 -1.86 13.10 1.45
N THR A 62 -2.66 12.88 2.48
CA THR A 62 -4.04 12.39 2.35
C THR A 62 -4.97 13.23 3.20
N GLU A 63 -6.27 12.99 3.05
CA GLU A 63 -7.23 13.41 4.07
C GLU A 63 -7.00 12.62 5.38
N PRO A 64 -7.42 13.15 6.54
CA PRO A 64 -7.26 12.46 7.81
C PRO A 64 -7.97 11.11 7.84
N PHE A 65 -7.23 10.07 8.20
CA PHE A 65 -7.70 8.69 8.21
C PHE A 65 -7.33 7.97 9.51
N SER A 66 -7.90 6.79 9.73
CA SER A 66 -7.53 5.95 10.89
C SER A 66 -7.29 4.48 10.58
N LEU A 67 -7.62 4.06 9.37
CA LEU A 67 -7.48 2.69 8.89
C LEU A 67 -6.89 2.70 7.48
N VAL A 68 -5.99 1.76 7.21
CA VAL A 68 -5.33 1.57 5.90
C VAL A 68 -5.30 0.11 5.52
N ASP A 69 -5.44 -0.19 4.23
CA ASP A 69 -5.34 -1.50 3.60
C ASP A 69 -4.60 -1.33 2.26
N VAL A 70 -4.01 -2.39 1.73
CA VAL A 70 -3.40 -2.44 0.40
C VAL A 70 -4.05 -3.58 -0.36
N SER A 71 -4.59 -3.28 -1.53
CA SER A 71 -5.17 -4.24 -2.47
C SER A 71 -4.32 -4.38 -3.73
N TRP A 72 -4.44 -5.52 -4.41
CA TRP A 72 -3.76 -5.80 -5.67
C TRP A 72 -4.66 -6.56 -6.61
N THR A 73 -4.62 -6.21 -7.89
CA THR A 73 -5.49 -6.82 -8.91
C THR A 73 -4.86 -8.05 -9.55
N GLY A 74 -5.66 -9.10 -9.81
CA GLY A 74 -5.27 -10.23 -10.65
C GLY A 74 -4.61 -11.41 -9.91
N ALA A 75 -4.83 -11.54 -8.59
CA ALA A 75 -4.26 -12.63 -7.82
C ALA A 75 -5.01 -13.96 -8.11
N THR A 76 -4.45 -14.77 -9.01
CA THR A 76 -4.80 -16.19 -9.14
C THR A 76 -3.91 -17.09 -8.28
N THR A 77 -3.01 -16.49 -7.50
CA THR A 77 -1.99 -17.09 -6.65
C THR A 77 -1.72 -16.13 -5.48
N GLU A 78 -1.18 -16.65 -4.38
CA GLU A 78 -0.76 -15.85 -3.22
C GLU A 78 0.17 -14.70 -3.63
N LEU A 79 0.20 -13.63 -2.84
CA LEU A 79 1.08 -12.50 -3.09
C LEU A 79 2.55 -12.94 -2.98
N ASP A 80 3.28 -12.92 -4.10
CA ASP A 80 4.72 -13.24 -4.15
C ASP A 80 5.59 -12.08 -3.60
N GLY A 81 5.36 -11.71 -2.33
CA GLY A 81 6.07 -10.63 -1.68
C GLY A 81 5.46 -10.18 -0.36
N THR A 82 6.07 -9.15 0.22
CA THR A 82 5.64 -8.56 1.49
C THR A 82 5.12 -7.15 1.25
N ALA A 83 3.84 -6.92 1.52
CA ALA A 83 3.25 -5.58 1.54
C ALA A 83 3.67 -4.86 2.84
N GLN A 84 4.17 -3.64 2.70
CA GLN A 84 4.53 -2.80 3.84
C GLN A 84 3.93 -1.40 3.68
N VAL A 85 3.55 -0.82 4.81
CA VAL A 85 3.03 0.54 4.91
C VAL A 85 3.72 1.31 6.03
N ARG A 86 3.83 2.63 5.87
CA ARG A 86 4.04 3.56 6.97
C ARG A 86 3.13 4.76 6.81
N THR A 87 2.76 5.37 7.92
CA THR A 87 1.82 6.49 7.94
C THR A 87 2.44 7.69 8.62
N ARG A 88 1.97 8.89 8.26
CA ARG A 88 2.31 10.13 8.96
C ARG A 88 1.25 10.39 10.03
N SER A 89 1.67 10.63 11.26
CA SER A 89 0.75 11.05 12.33
C SER A 89 0.29 12.48 12.07
N ALA A 90 -1.03 12.71 12.10
CA ALA A 90 -1.57 14.06 11.99
C ALA A 90 -1.27 14.91 13.24
N ALA A 91 -1.01 14.28 14.39
CA ALA A 91 -0.73 14.97 15.65
C ALA A 91 0.72 15.47 15.74
N THR A 92 1.68 14.67 15.25
CA THR A 92 3.11 14.97 15.38
C THR A 92 3.80 15.32 14.07
N GLY A 93 3.18 15.01 12.92
CA GLY A 93 3.80 15.14 11.60
C GLY A 93 4.89 14.10 11.32
N GLU A 94 5.12 13.16 12.24
CA GLU A 94 6.17 12.16 12.11
C GLU A 94 5.69 10.93 11.34
N TRP A 95 6.60 10.35 10.56
CA TRP A 95 6.37 9.09 9.88
C TRP A 95 6.65 7.93 10.82
N SER A 96 5.76 6.93 10.83
CA SER A 96 6.02 5.67 11.50
C SER A 96 7.20 4.92 10.86
N GLY A 97 7.73 3.94 11.58
CA GLY A 97 8.50 2.87 10.96
C GLY A 97 7.65 2.09 9.94
N TRP A 98 8.31 1.31 9.10
CA TRP A 98 7.63 0.37 8.20
C TRP A 98 6.95 -0.73 8.99
N ARG A 99 5.69 -1.00 8.66
CA ARG A 99 4.89 -2.10 9.21
C ARG A 99 4.53 -3.05 8.08
N THR A 100 4.72 -4.34 8.31
CA THR A 100 4.22 -5.38 7.39
C THR A 100 2.71 -5.49 7.54
N LEU A 101 2.04 -5.63 6.41
CA LEU A 101 0.62 -5.94 6.34
C LEU A 101 0.44 -7.44 6.19
N GLU A 102 -0.46 -8.01 7.00
CA GLU A 102 -0.79 -9.43 6.95
C GLU A 102 -1.62 -9.69 5.70
N THR A 103 -1.31 -10.77 4.98
CA THR A 103 -1.99 -11.17 3.75
C THR A 103 -2.37 -12.63 3.87
N GLU A 104 -3.67 -12.92 3.92
CA GLU A 104 -4.16 -14.28 4.12
C GLU A 104 -4.49 -14.94 2.76
N GLY A 105 -3.69 -15.97 2.40
CA GLY A 105 -3.94 -16.82 1.23
C GLY A 105 -4.00 -16.05 -0.10
N THR A 106 -4.98 -16.40 -0.94
CA THR A 106 -5.18 -15.80 -2.27
C THR A 106 -6.05 -14.54 -2.23
N ARG A 107 -6.16 -13.85 -1.09
CA ARG A 107 -6.93 -12.61 -0.99
C ARG A 107 -6.29 -11.55 -1.88
N GLU A 108 -7.11 -10.73 -2.54
CA GLU A 108 -6.66 -9.60 -3.37
C GLU A 108 -6.36 -8.34 -2.54
N SER A 109 -6.21 -8.47 -1.22
CA SER A 109 -5.99 -7.38 -0.28
C SER A 109 -5.37 -7.88 1.01
N SER A 110 -4.69 -6.99 1.71
CA SER A 110 -4.22 -7.23 3.07
C SER A 110 -5.36 -7.21 4.09
N GLU A 111 -5.04 -7.60 5.32
CA GLU A 111 -5.89 -7.29 6.46
C GLU A 111 -5.75 -5.79 6.83
N PRO A 112 -6.87 -5.09 7.05
CA PRO A 112 -6.83 -3.66 7.35
C PRO A 112 -6.14 -3.36 8.68
N LEU A 113 -5.34 -2.30 8.67
CA LEU A 113 -4.51 -1.89 9.79
C LEU A 113 -5.00 -0.58 10.41
N TRP A 114 -5.32 -0.61 11.70
CA TRP A 114 -5.54 0.60 12.49
C TRP A 114 -4.21 1.30 12.81
N VAL A 115 -4.13 2.59 12.48
CA VAL A 115 -2.90 3.40 12.62
C VAL A 115 -3.06 4.60 13.54
N GLY A 116 -4.25 4.82 14.10
CA GLY A 116 -4.59 6.08 14.78
C GLY A 116 -4.78 7.23 13.77
N LEU A 117 -4.91 8.46 14.23
CA LEU A 117 -5.15 9.60 13.33
C LEU A 117 -3.90 9.89 12.47
N GLY A 118 -3.98 9.61 11.18
CA GLY A 118 -2.93 9.87 10.19
C GLY A 118 -3.40 10.75 9.05
N ASP A 119 -2.47 11.40 8.35
CA ASP A 119 -2.73 12.32 7.23
C ASP A 119 -1.71 12.18 6.08
N GLY A 120 -0.99 11.07 6.07
CA GLY A 120 -0.14 10.68 4.96
C GLY A 120 0.16 9.19 4.97
N ALA A 121 0.39 8.63 3.78
CA ALA A 121 0.68 7.22 3.59
C ALA A 121 1.86 7.02 2.62
N GLU A 122 2.60 5.95 2.83
CA GLU A 122 3.62 5.43 1.93
C GLU A 122 3.56 3.90 2.00
N ALA A 123 3.61 3.25 0.85
CA ALA A 123 3.48 1.80 0.77
C ALA A 123 4.45 1.21 -0.25
N ARG A 124 4.80 -0.05 -0.05
CA ARG A 124 5.66 -0.79 -0.98
C ARG A 124 5.38 -2.28 -0.93
N LEU A 125 5.52 -2.93 -2.06
CA LEU A 125 5.53 -4.38 -2.17
C LEU A 125 6.96 -4.85 -2.42
N ILE A 126 7.55 -5.52 -1.44
CA ILE A 126 8.90 -6.09 -1.53
C ILE A 126 8.80 -7.49 -2.12
N ALA A 127 9.50 -7.75 -3.23
CA ALA A 127 9.54 -9.09 -3.81
C ALA A 127 10.26 -10.06 -2.86
N ALA A 128 9.79 -11.31 -2.78
CA ALA A 128 10.40 -12.32 -1.93
C ALA A 128 11.89 -12.58 -2.25
N ASP A 129 12.32 -12.28 -3.49
CA ASP A 129 13.68 -12.43 -4.01
C ASP A 129 14.55 -11.16 -3.95
N GLY A 130 14.05 -10.06 -3.37
CA GLY A 130 14.90 -9.00 -2.80
C GLY A 130 15.77 -8.16 -3.77
N VAL A 131 15.46 -8.07 -5.07
CA VAL A 131 16.16 -7.13 -5.96
C VAL A 131 15.49 -5.76 -5.91
N VAL A 132 15.92 -4.94 -4.95
CA VAL A 132 15.77 -3.48 -5.06
C VAL A 132 16.84 -2.98 -6.04
N ASP A 133 16.45 -2.52 -7.24
CA ASP A 133 17.38 -1.82 -8.13
C ASP A 133 17.78 -0.50 -7.48
N ARG A 134 18.92 -0.52 -6.80
CA ARG A 134 19.59 0.69 -6.32
C ARG A 134 20.32 1.30 -7.51
N ARG A 135 19.60 2.05 -8.35
CA ARG A 135 20.21 3.04 -9.26
C ARG A 135 19.47 4.36 -9.20
N GLY A 136 19.66 5.04 -8.08
CA GLY A 136 19.63 6.50 -8.03
C GLY A 136 21.05 7.03 -7.86
N ALA A 137 21.40 8.00 -8.70
CA ALA A 137 22.53 8.93 -8.58
C ALA A 137 23.93 8.38 -8.87
N GLU A 138 24.39 8.54 -10.11
CA GLU A 138 25.70 9.17 -10.37
C GLU A 138 25.54 10.07 -11.60
N GLY A 139 25.51 11.38 -11.35
CA GLY A 139 25.87 12.37 -12.35
C GLY A 139 27.32 12.77 -12.12
N THR A 140 28.11 12.76 -13.18
CA THR A 140 29.13 13.77 -13.54
C THR A 140 29.38 13.64 -15.03
#